data_AF-A0A2N1TDZ0-F1
#
_entry.id   AF-A0A2N1TDZ0-F1
#
_cell.length_a   1.000
_cell.length_b   1.000
_cell.length_c   1.000
_cell.angle_alpha   90.00
_cell.angle_beta   90.00
_cell.angle_gamma   90.00
#
_symmetry.space_group_name_H-M   'P 1'
#
loop_
_entity.id
_entity.type
_entity.pdbx_description
1 polymer ?
#
loop_
_entity_poly.entity_id
_entity_poly.type
_entity_poly.pdbx_seq_one_letter_code
_entity_poly.pdbx_strand_id
1 'polypeptide(L)'
;MVLIRPMLRANRTRKRVSHIFIFFIFLVSNIGGLLTPLGDPPLFLGFLRGVPFVWTMKLFPIWIFTVLILLVIFFLFDSYMVRKEARNSSSFLEAVDEMPHKKVEIKGKINFVFLLMVIGSLFLPQILRELVMLSAVALSIYFTSVALREENAFTYHPIIEVAILFAGIFVTIAPVMKILSMSGSELSITKPWQFFWITGILSSFLDNAPTYLIFFSSAQNVADTLGIVENLIVGVPEIYLRAISVGAVLMGANTYIGNGPNFMVKAICEENNVDMPSFFGYMLWSLIFLIPLFLLITLIFF
;
A
#
# COMPACT_ATOMS: atom_id res chain seq x y z
N MET A 1 -5.80 4.29 4.60
CA MET A 1 -7.20 4.70 4.32
C MET A 1 -7.82 5.60 5.37
N VAL A 2 -7.81 5.26 6.66
CA VAL A 2 -8.45 6.06 7.72
C VAL A 2 -8.09 7.56 7.68
N LEU A 3 -6.84 7.88 7.32
CA LEU A 3 -6.32 9.24 7.34
C LEU A 3 -6.58 10.06 6.05
N ILE A 4 -7.10 9.46 4.97
CA ILE A 4 -7.26 10.19 3.70
C ILE A 4 -8.27 11.34 3.83
N ARG A 5 -9.36 11.12 4.54
CA ARG A 5 -10.42 12.13 4.72
C ARG A 5 -10.04 13.25 5.68
N PRO A 6 -9.40 12.96 6.83
CA PRO A 6 -8.74 14.01 7.61
C PRO A 6 -7.75 14.84 6.77
N MET A 7 -6.95 14.19 5.91
CA MET A 7 -6.02 14.90 5.02
C MET A 7 -6.73 15.78 3.99
N LEU A 8 -7.84 15.33 3.40
CA LEU A 8 -8.69 16.13 2.53
C LEU A 8 -9.23 17.37 3.26
N ARG A 9 -9.77 17.20 4.47
CA ARG A 9 -10.30 18.31 5.27
C ARG A 9 -9.23 19.33 5.65
N ALA A 10 -8.04 18.86 6.03
CA ALA A 10 -6.93 19.72 6.40
C ALA A 10 -6.44 20.58 5.23
N ASN A 11 -6.60 20.09 3.99
CA ASN A 11 -6.12 20.78 2.78
C ASN A 11 -7.25 21.40 1.96
N ARG A 12 -8.49 21.47 2.46
CA ARG A 12 -9.67 21.97 1.72
C ARG A 12 -9.56 23.41 1.22
N THR A 13 -8.73 24.23 1.87
CA THR A 13 -8.52 25.66 1.52
C THR A 13 -7.44 25.85 0.46
N ARG A 14 -6.70 24.79 0.13
CA ARG A 14 -5.61 24.83 -0.85
C ARG A 14 -6.12 24.53 -2.25
N LYS A 15 -5.52 25.17 -3.26
CA LYS A 15 -5.92 24.99 -4.67
C LYS A 15 -5.15 23.86 -5.35
N ARG A 16 -3.94 23.57 -4.90
CA ARG A 16 -3.03 22.56 -5.47
C ARG A 16 -2.74 21.51 -4.41
N VAL A 17 -3.52 20.42 -4.44
CA VAL A 17 -3.46 19.37 -3.42
C VAL A 17 -3.23 17.98 -3.98
N SER A 18 -3.30 17.79 -5.30
CA SER A 18 -3.18 16.47 -5.93
C SER A 18 -1.86 15.79 -5.58
N HIS A 19 -0.74 16.52 -5.48
CA HIS A 19 0.55 15.95 -5.09
C HIS A 19 0.52 15.37 -3.67
N ILE A 20 -0.23 15.96 -2.75
CA ILE A 20 -0.38 15.44 -1.38
C ILE A 20 -0.95 14.04 -1.40
N PHE A 21 -1.96 13.81 -2.24
CA PHE A 21 -2.63 12.52 -2.34
C PHE A 21 -1.82 11.51 -3.17
N ILE A 22 -1.04 11.96 -4.15
CA ILE A 22 -0.06 11.11 -4.85
C ILE A 22 1.01 10.61 -3.87
N PHE A 23 1.61 11.50 -3.08
CA PHE A 23 2.57 11.11 -2.05
C PHE A 23 1.92 10.30 -0.91
N PHE A 24 0.64 10.52 -0.61
CA PHE A 24 -0.12 9.66 0.30
C PHE A 24 -0.25 8.23 -0.26
N ILE A 25 -0.47 8.08 -1.57
CA ILE A 25 -0.48 6.76 -2.21
C ILE A 25 0.91 6.11 -2.07
N PHE A 26 1.98 6.84 -2.41
CA PHE A 26 3.35 6.31 -2.31
C PHE A 26 3.69 5.89 -0.87
N LEU A 27 3.57 6.80 0.09
CA LEU A 27 4.04 6.60 1.46
C LEU A 27 3.10 5.77 2.32
N VAL A 28 1.79 6.01 2.25
CA VAL A 28 0.82 5.43 3.20
C VAL A 28 0.14 4.20 2.62
N SER A 29 -0.15 4.20 1.33
CA SER A 29 -0.94 3.13 0.69
C SER A 29 -0.08 1.98 0.16
N ASN A 30 1.25 2.14 0.13
CA ASN A 30 2.19 1.11 -0.33
C ASN A 30 3.37 0.99 0.64
N ILE A 31 4.33 1.92 0.58
CA ILE A 31 5.65 1.80 1.22
C ILE A 31 5.53 1.64 2.75
N GLY A 32 4.57 2.35 3.36
CA GLY A 32 4.26 2.26 4.78
C GLY A 32 3.86 0.86 5.23
N GLY A 33 3.36 0.02 4.33
CA GLY A 33 2.93 -1.35 4.60
C GLY A 33 4.07 -2.36 4.74
N LEU A 34 5.32 -1.98 4.43
CA LEU A 34 6.45 -2.93 4.35
C LEU A 34 6.87 -3.56 5.69
N LEU A 35 6.59 -2.91 6.82
CA LEU A 35 7.11 -3.35 8.13
C LEU A 35 6.23 -4.33 8.89
N THR A 36 5.03 -4.62 8.40
CA THR A 36 4.14 -5.57 9.06
C THR A 36 3.44 -6.43 8.02
N PRO A 37 3.17 -7.71 8.31
CA PRO A 37 2.31 -8.53 7.45
C PRO A 37 0.90 -7.97 7.26
N LEU A 38 0.50 -7.00 8.08
CA LEU A 38 -0.84 -6.39 8.04
C LEU A 38 -0.90 -5.13 7.19
N GLY A 39 0.26 -4.58 6.85
CA GLY A 39 0.37 -3.32 6.17
C GLY A 39 -0.01 -3.40 4.69
N ASP A 40 0.21 -4.56 4.07
CA ASP A 40 -0.03 -4.78 2.63
C ASP A 40 -0.30 -6.26 2.32
N PRO A 41 -1.19 -6.62 1.36
CA PRO A 41 -1.52 -8.01 1.05
C PRO A 41 -0.33 -8.94 0.72
N PRO A 42 0.75 -8.50 0.03
CA PRO A 42 1.92 -9.37 -0.23
C PRO A 42 2.49 -10.01 1.03
N LEU A 43 2.77 -9.19 2.05
CA LEU A 43 3.38 -9.65 3.30
C LEU A 43 2.39 -10.46 4.14
N PHE A 44 1.10 -10.14 4.04
CA PHE A 44 0.05 -10.95 4.65
C PHE A 44 0.01 -12.36 4.06
N LEU A 45 0.06 -12.47 2.73
CA LEU A 45 0.08 -13.75 2.04
C LEU A 45 1.36 -14.54 2.36
N GLY A 46 2.51 -13.87 2.47
CA GLY A 46 3.74 -14.48 2.99
C GLY A 46 3.57 -15.05 4.39
N PHE A 47 2.94 -14.29 5.29
CA PHE A 47 2.63 -14.77 6.65
C PHE A 47 1.69 -15.98 6.64
N LEU A 48 0.65 -15.98 5.80
CA LEU A 48 -0.23 -17.14 5.63
C LEU A 48 0.50 -18.36 5.06
N ARG A 49 1.57 -18.16 4.29
CA ARG A 49 2.47 -19.22 3.81
C ARG A 49 3.48 -19.70 4.88
N GLY A 50 3.54 -19.05 6.03
CA GLY A 50 4.42 -19.43 7.14
C GLY A 50 5.64 -18.53 7.34
N VAL A 51 5.77 -17.42 6.60
CA VAL A 51 6.82 -16.43 6.87
C VAL A 51 6.60 -15.86 8.28
N PRO A 52 7.61 -15.85 9.17
CA PRO A 52 7.41 -15.38 10.54
C PRO A 52 6.92 -13.93 10.58
N PHE A 53 5.97 -13.61 11.46
CA PHE A 53 5.39 -12.26 11.56
C PHE A 53 6.44 -11.16 11.70
N VAL A 54 7.41 -11.38 12.61
CA VAL A 54 8.49 -10.44 12.92
C VAL A 54 9.57 -10.34 11.84
N TRP A 55 9.57 -11.24 10.84
CA TRP A 55 10.58 -11.23 9.77
C TRP A 55 10.55 -9.92 8.96
N THR A 56 9.36 -9.36 8.77
CA THR A 56 9.16 -8.08 8.06
C THR A 56 9.95 -6.91 8.66
N MET A 57 10.30 -6.96 9.96
CA MET A 57 11.16 -5.97 10.62
C MET A 57 12.58 -5.95 10.04
N LYS A 58 13.04 -7.04 9.40
CA LYS A 58 14.32 -7.06 8.68
C LYS A 58 14.33 -6.13 7.46
N LEU A 59 13.16 -5.71 6.99
CA LEU A 59 13.01 -4.75 5.89
C LEU A 59 13.14 -3.29 6.36
N PHE A 60 13.31 -3.05 7.67
CA PHE A 60 13.44 -1.72 8.26
C PHE A 60 14.46 -0.80 7.59
N PRO A 61 15.70 -1.24 7.26
CA PRO A 61 16.67 -0.37 6.60
C PRO A 61 16.21 0.15 5.24
N ILE A 62 15.54 -0.71 4.45
CA ILE A 62 14.99 -0.34 3.15
C ILE A 62 13.81 0.62 3.35
N TRP A 63 12.89 0.26 4.25
CA TRP A 63 11.71 1.06 4.57
C TRP A 63 12.09 2.48 4.98
N ILE A 64 12.96 2.64 5.98
CA ILE A 64 13.32 3.97 6.50
C ILE A 64 14.04 4.80 5.44
N PHE A 65 14.92 4.17 4.65
CA PHE A 65 15.60 4.81 3.54
C PHE A 65 14.60 5.37 2.51
N THR A 66 13.66 4.54 2.06
CA THR A 66 12.64 4.93 1.09
C THR A 66 11.71 6.01 1.65
N VAL A 67 11.22 5.84 2.88
CA VAL A 67 10.30 6.78 3.53
C VAL A 67 10.97 8.14 3.74
N LEU A 68 12.21 8.19 4.25
CA LEU A 68 12.90 9.45 4.49
C LEU A 68 13.12 10.23 3.19
N ILE A 69 13.57 9.57 2.12
CA ILE A 69 13.79 10.24 0.83
C ILE A 69 12.48 10.81 0.30
N LEU A 70 11.40 10.02 0.29
CA LEU A 70 10.11 10.50 -0.20
C LEU A 70 9.49 11.58 0.67
N LEU A 71 9.67 11.53 2.00
CA LEU A 71 9.24 12.60 2.90
C LEU A 71 10.01 13.89 2.65
N VAL A 72 11.32 13.82 2.41
CA VAL A 72 12.12 15.00 2.06
C VAL A 72 11.66 15.58 0.72
N ILE A 73 11.50 14.75 -0.31
CA ILE A 73 11.00 15.19 -1.62
C ILE A 73 9.61 15.82 -1.48
N PHE A 74 8.70 15.15 -0.76
CA PHE A 74 7.37 15.64 -0.48
C PHE A 74 7.40 17.00 0.22
N PHE A 75 8.20 17.14 1.27
CA PHE A 75 8.32 18.37 2.04
C PHE A 75 8.82 19.53 1.18
N LEU A 76 9.85 19.30 0.35
CA LEU A 76 10.37 20.32 -0.57
C LEU A 76 9.33 20.71 -1.63
N PHE A 77 8.66 19.72 -2.23
CA PHE A 77 7.68 19.95 -3.27
C PHE A 77 6.42 20.65 -2.75
N ASP A 78 5.91 20.22 -1.60
CA ASP A 78 4.76 20.84 -0.94
C ASP A 78 5.09 22.26 -0.49
N SER A 79 6.25 22.48 0.13
CA SER A 79 6.73 23.81 0.52
C SER A 79 6.82 24.77 -0.68
N TYR A 80 7.30 24.28 -1.83
CA TYR A 80 7.35 25.06 -3.05
C TYR A 80 5.94 25.43 -3.55
N MET A 81 5.00 24.49 -3.53
CA MET A 81 3.61 24.73 -3.94
C MET A 81 2.91 25.73 -3.01
N VAL A 82 3.04 25.58 -1.70
CA VAL A 82 2.48 26.53 -0.72
C VAL A 82 3.01 27.94 -0.94
N ARG A 83 4.33 28.11 -1.13
CA ARG A 83 4.93 29.43 -1.40
C ARG A 83 4.38 30.06 -2.69
N LYS A 84 4.16 29.25 -3.72
CA LYS A 84 3.59 29.70 -5.00
C LYS A 84 2.12 30.10 -4.87
N GLU A 85 1.35 29.39 -4.04
CA GLU A 85 -0.04 29.75 -3.73
C GLU A 85 -0.13 31.06 -2.96
N ALA A 86 0.66 31.21 -1.89
CA ALA A 86 0.69 32.41 -1.06
C ALA A 86 1.05 33.68 -1.85
N ARG A 87 1.94 33.57 -2.84
CA ARG A 87 2.34 34.70 -3.68
C ARG A 87 1.23 35.16 -4.65
N ASN A 88 0.32 34.26 -5.02
CA ASN A 88 -0.66 34.47 -6.09
C ASN A 88 -2.10 34.66 -5.59
N SER A 89 -2.37 34.59 -4.28
CA SER A 89 -3.70 34.80 -3.72
C SER A 89 -3.64 35.35 -2.30
N SER A 90 -3.92 36.65 -2.14
CA SER A 90 -4.12 37.31 -0.85
C SER A 90 -5.22 36.64 -0.03
N SER A 91 -6.25 36.10 -0.70
CA SER A 91 -7.37 35.37 -0.09
C SER A 91 -6.98 34.03 0.54
N PHE A 92 -5.82 33.45 0.20
CA PHE A 92 -5.33 32.24 0.85
C PHE A 92 -4.89 32.53 2.29
N LEU A 93 -4.25 33.68 2.52
CA LEU A 93 -3.81 34.08 3.86
C LEU A 93 -5.02 34.35 4.76
N GLU A 94 -6.04 35.04 4.24
CA GLU A 94 -7.31 35.29 4.95
C GLU A 94 -8.07 33.99 5.28
N ALA A 95 -8.16 33.05 4.32
CA ALA A 95 -8.85 31.77 4.54
C ALA A 95 -8.14 30.83 5.53
N VAL A 96 -6.82 30.96 5.70
CA VAL A 96 -6.06 30.23 6.73
C VAL A 96 -6.27 30.86 8.11
N ASP A 97 -6.35 32.19 8.19
CA ASP A 97 -6.59 32.92 9.44
C ASP A 97 -8.02 32.74 9.96
N GLU A 98 -9.01 32.58 9.07
CA GLU A 98 -10.39 32.29 9.42
C GLU A 98 -10.68 30.81 9.76
N MET A 99 -9.70 29.90 9.63
CA MET A 99 -9.93 28.50 9.96
C MET A 99 -10.23 28.37 11.46
N PRO A 100 -11.44 27.95 11.87
CA PRO A 100 -11.73 27.78 13.28
C PRO A 100 -10.75 26.75 13.85
N HIS A 101 -10.06 27.12 14.92
CA HIS A 101 -9.20 26.24 15.73
C HIS A 101 -10.05 25.18 16.43
N LYS A 102 -10.70 24.31 15.67
CA LYS A 102 -11.45 23.19 16.20
C LYS A 102 -10.41 22.19 16.70
N LYS A 103 -10.44 21.89 17.99
CA LYS A 103 -9.56 20.87 18.57
C LYS A 103 -9.76 19.55 17.82
N VAL A 104 -8.66 18.87 17.51
CA VAL A 104 -8.71 17.54 16.91
C VAL A 104 -9.30 16.60 17.96
N GLU A 105 -10.55 16.18 17.74
CA GLU A 105 -11.27 15.27 18.63
C GLU A 105 -11.44 13.91 17.95
N ILE A 106 -11.10 12.83 18.67
CA ILE A 106 -11.35 11.46 18.23
C ILE A 106 -12.67 10.99 18.82
N LYS A 107 -13.72 10.99 18.00
CA LYS A 107 -15.03 10.42 18.31
C LYS A 107 -15.09 8.93 17.90
N GLY A 108 -15.99 8.16 18.53
CA GLY A 108 -16.19 6.74 18.18
C GLY A 108 -15.09 5.80 18.69
N LYS A 109 -14.54 6.08 19.88
CA LYS A 109 -13.42 5.32 20.48
C LYS A 109 -13.66 3.82 20.61
N ILE A 110 -14.91 3.37 20.66
CA ILE A 110 -15.28 1.95 20.68
C ILE A 110 -14.72 1.17 19.47
N ASN A 111 -14.55 1.84 18.32
CA ASN A 111 -13.96 1.20 17.14
C ASN A 111 -12.49 0.81 17.33
N PHE A 112 -11.75 1.39 18.29
CA PHE A 112 -10.42 0.89 18.64
C PHE A 112 -10.48 -0.51 19.24
N VAL A 113 -11.54 -0.85 19.99
CA VAL A 113 -11.73 -2.20 20.54
C VAL A 113 -11.96 -3.20 19.40
N PHE A 114 -12.80 -2.86 18.43
CA PHE A 114 -13.03 -3.72 17.26
C PHE A 114 -11.78 -3.82 16.38
N LEU A 115 -10.98 -2.77 16.26
CA LEU A 115 -9.69 -2.82 15.58
C LEU A 115 -8.72 -3.76 16.30
N LEU A 116 -8.63 -3.68 17.63
CA LEU A 116 -7.83 -4.61 18.44
C LEU A 116 -8.33 -6.05 18.33
N MET A 117 -9.64 -6.25 18.22
CA MET A 117 -10.24 -7.56 17.96
C MET A 117 -9.79 -8.14 16.61
N VAL A 118 -9.78 -7.32 15.55
CA VAL A 118 -9.25 -7.72 14.24
C VAL A 118 -7.76 -8.08 14.33
N ILE A 119 -6.95 -7.26 15.01
CA ILE A 119 -5.52 -7.54 15.20
C ILE A 119 -5.31 -8.82 16.01
N GLY A 120 -6.04 -9.01 17.11
CA GLY A 120 -5.94 -10.21 17.96
C GLY A 120 -6.39 -11.49 17.26
N SER A 121 -7.35 -11.39 16.34
CA SER A 121 -7.86 -12.54 15.57
C SER A 121 -6.78 -13.24 14.75
N LEU A 122 -5.70 -12.55 14.39
CA LEU A 122 -4.62 -13.06 13.55
C LEU A 122 -3.83 -14.20 14.19
N PHE A 123 -3.87 -14.29 15.53
CA PHE A 123 -3.24 -15.35 16.31
C PHE A 123 -4.17 -16.55 16.53
N LEU A 124 -5.38 -16.50 15.99
CA LEU A 124 -6.38 -17.57 16.10
C LEU A 124 -6.35 -18.49 14.87
N PRO A 125 -6.81 -19.76 15.01
CA PRO A 125 -7.01 -20.65 13.88
C PRO A 125 -7.93 -20.03 12.82
N GLN A 126 -7.75 -20.40 11.54
CA GLN A 126 -8.37 -19.77 10.39
C GLN A 126 -9.89 -19.50 10.54
N ILE A 127 -10.66 -20.53 10.91
CA ILE A 127 -12.12 -20.42 11.06
C ILE A 127 -12.48 -19.41 12.15
N LEU A 128 -11.79 -19.48 13.30
CA LEU A 128 -12.06 -18.59 14.42
C LEU A 128 -11.63 -17.16 14.11
N ARG A 129 -10.50 -16.98 13.42
CA ARG A 129 -10.05 -15.68 12.92
C ARG A 129 -11.10 -15.01 12.05
N GLU A 130 -11.62 -15.73 11.06
CA GLU A 130 -12.65 -15.22 10.14
C GLU A 130 -13.95 -14.85 10.88
N LEU A 131 -14.40 -15.71 11.80
CA LEU A 131 -15.56 -15.43 12.65
C LEU A 131 -15.37 -14.19 13.51
N VAL A 132 -14.19 -14.03 14.12
CA VAL A 132 -13.88 -12.86 14.94
C VAL A 132 -13.84 -11.59 14.08
N MET A 133 -13.23 -11.62 12.90
CA MET A 133 -13.22 -10.48 11.97
C MET A 133 -14.63 -10.09 11.52
N LEU A 134 -15.48 -11.07 11.16
CA LEU A 134 -16.88 -10.82 10.79
C LEU A 134 -17.68 -10.25 11.96
N SER A 135 -17.47 -10.77 13.18
CA SER A 135 -18.10 -10.24 14.38
C SER A 135 -17.66 -8.80 14.65
N ALA A 136 -16.38 -8.46 14.47
CA ALA A 136 -15.87 -7.10 14.64
C ALA A 136 -16.55 -6.12 13.67
N VAL A 137 -16.78 -6.53 12.41
CA VAL A 137 -17.53 -5.75 11.42
C VAL A 137 -18.98 -5.55 11.87
N ALA A 138 -19.68 -6.63 12.24
CA ALA A 138 -21.08 -6.55 12.68
C ALA A 138 -21.25 -5.67 13.92
N LEU A 139 -20.38 -5.83 14.92
CA LEU A 139 -20.37 -5.03 16.14
C LEU A 139 -20.01 -3.57 15.86
N SER A 140 -19.04 -3.31 14.96
CA SER A 140 -18.69 -1.94 14.55
C SER A 140 -19.87 -1.23 13.89
N ILE A 141 -20.61 -1.90 13.01
CA ILE A 141 -21.81 -1.35 12.37
C ILE A 141 -22.89 -1.06 13.40
N TYR A 142 -23.14 -2.01 14.31
CA TYR A 142 -24.19 -1.92 15.33
C TYR A 142 -23.91 -0.83 16.37
N PHE A 143 -22.70 -0.78 16.93
CA PHE A 143 -22.36 0.13 18.02
C PHE A 143 -21.91 1.53 17.58
N THR A 144 -21.44 1.69 16.33
CA THR A 144 -21.08 3.03 15.83
C THR A 144 -22.34 3.78 15.39
N SER A 145 -22.54 4.99 15.90
CA SER A 145 -23.66 5.85 15.52
C SER A 145 -23.60 6.26 14.05
N VAL A 146 -24.75 6.33 13.38
CA VAL A 146 -24.89 6.78 11.98
C VAL A 146 -24.32 8.18 11.77
N ALA A 147 -24.60 9.12 12.68
CA ALA A 147 -24.10 10.49 12.62
C ALA A 147 -22.57 10.58 12.50
N LEU A 148 -21.82 9.69 13.19
CA LEU A 148 -20.35 9.65 13.06
C LEU A 148 -19.88 9.11 11.71
N ARG A 149 -20.66 8.23 11.07
CA ARG A 149 -20.36 7.74 9.71
C ARG A 149 -20.62 8.81 8.68
N GLU A 150 -21.73 9.54 8.80
CA GLU A 150 -22.07 10.70 7.96
C GLU A 150 -21.08 11.85 8.15
N GLU A 151 -20.72 12.20 9.39
CA GLU A 151 -19.68 13.18 9.70
C GLU A 151 -18.33 12.79 9.10
N ASN A 152 -18.07 11.50 8.90
CA ASN A 152 -16.87 11.00 8.23
C ASN A 152 -17.02 10.86 6.71
N ALA A 153 -18.20 11.14 6.13
CA ALA A 153 -18.57 10.87 4.74
C ALA A 153 -18.41 9.40 4.32
N PHE A 154 -18.66 8.44 5.23
CA PHE A 154 -18.50 7.01 4.97
C PHE A 154 -19.47 6.49 3.90
N THR A 155 -18.90 5.86 2.88
CA THR A 155 -19.63 5.27 1.76
C THR A 155 -19.09 3.86 1.51
N TYR A 156 -19.97 2.95 1.09
CA TYR A 156 -19.57 1.58 0.73
C TYR A 156 -19.03 1.49 -0.69
N HIS A 157 -19.22 2.53 -1.51
CA HIS A 157 -18.85 2.54 -2.92
C HIS A 157 -17.38 2.14 -3.16
N PRO A 158 -16.37 2.71 -2.44
CA PRO A 158 -14.98 2.32 -2.65
C PRO A 158 -14.68 0.87 -2.23
N ILE A 159 -15.40 0.34 -1.23
CA ILE A 159 -15.23 -1.05 -0.78
C ILE A 159 -15.79 -2.01 -1.83
N ILE A 160 -16.97 -1.70 -2.36
CA ILE A 160 -17.62 -2.50 -3.41
C ILE A 160 -16.76 -2.51 -4.67
N GLU A 161 -16.24 -1.36 -5.08
CA GLU A 161 -15.41 -1.22 -6.27
C GLU A 161 -14.14 -2.06 -6.16
N VAL A 162 -13.45 -1.99 -5.02
CA VAL A 162 -12.28 -2.82 -4.73
C VAL A 162 -12.67 -4.30 -4.67
N ALA A 163 -13.78 -4.67 -4.03
CA ALA A 163 -14.21 -6.07 -3.95
C ALA A 163 -14.49 -6.68 -5.35
N ILE A 164 -15.14 -5.93 -6.24
CA ILE A 164 -15.39 -6.35 -7.62
C ILE A 164 -14.08 -6.48 -8.39
N LEU A 165 -13.18 -5.50 -8.28
CA LEU A 165 -11.86 -5.53 -8.93
C LEU A 165 -11.05 -6.77 -8.47
N PHE A 166 -10.98 -7.00 -7.16
CA PHE A 166 -10.29 -8.15 -6.58
C PHE A 166 -10.93 -9.47 -7.02
N ALA A 167 -12.26 -9.57 -7.01
CA ALA A 167 -12.95 -10.77 -7.51
C ALA A 167 -12.54 -11.07 -8.96
N GLY A 168 -12.50 -10.05 -9.84
CA GLY A 168 -12.05 -10.19 -11.22
C GLY A 168 -10.58 -10.63 -11.34
N ILE A 169 -9.67 -10.00 -10.59
CA ILE A 169 -8.24 -10.32 -10.58
C ILE A 169 -8.01 -11.74 -10.07
N PHE A 170 -8.63 -12.15 -8.96
CA PHE A 170 -8.43 -13.48 -8.38
C PHE A 170 -8.98 -14.61 -9.26
N VAL A 171 -10.12 -14.39 -9.92
CA VAL A 171 -10.67 -15.37 -10.89
C VAL A 171 -9.72 -15.54 -12.08
N THR A 172 -9.15 -14.44 -12.57
CA THR A 172 -8.31 -14.45 -13.78
C THR A 172 -6.85 -14.81 -13.53
N ILE A 173 -6.34 -14.64 -12.31
CA ILE A 173 -4.95 -14.94 -11.97
C ILE A 173 -4.70 -16.44 -11.75
N ALA A 174 -5.70 -17.24 -11.37
CA ALA A 174 -5.48 -18.65 -11.08
C ALA A 174 -4.84 -19.44 -12.27
N PRO A 175 -5.30 -19.28 -13.54
CA PRO A 175 -4.61 -19.83 -14.70
C PRO A 175 -3.19 -19.26 -14.90
N VAL A 176 -3.02 -17.95 -14.69
CA VAL A 176 -1.74 -17.26 -14.86
C VAL A 176 -0.71 -17.75 -13.84
N MET A 177 -1.08 -17.89 -12.56
CA MET A 177 -0.23 -18.47 -11.53
C MET A 177 0.16 -19.91 -11.89
N LYS A 178 -0.76 -20.70 -12.45
CA LYS A 178 -0.46 -22.07 -12.88
C LYS A 178 0.56 -22.08 -14.01
N ILE A 179 0.37 -21.27 -15.05
CA ILE A 179 1.33 -21.13 -16.17
C ILE A 179 2.69 -20.65 -15.65
N LEU A 180 2.72 -19.58 -14.86
CA LEU A 180 3.97 -19.03 -14.32
C LEU A 180 4.66 -19.96 -13.32
N SER A 181 3.93 -20.83 -12.63
CA SER A 181 4.55 -21.86 -11.77
C SER A 181 5.24 -22.95 -12.59
N MET A 182 4.74 -23.24 -13.79
CA MET A 182 5.34 -24.20 -14.73
C MET A 182 6.49 -23.57 -15.54
N SER A 183 6.36 -22.30 -15.94
CA SER A 183 7.39 -21.55 -16.67
C SER A 183 8.40 -20.84 -15.76
N GLY A 184 8.16 -20.80 -14.45
CA GLY A 184 9.02 -20.10 -13.48
C GLY A 184 10.42 -20.69 -13.36
N SER A 185 10.61 -21.95 -13.76
CA SER A 185 11.91 -22.60 -13.94
C SER A 185 12.61 -22.22 -15.26
N GLU A 186 11.89 -21.65 -16.24
CA GLU A 186 12.47 -21.17 -17.51
C GLU A 186 12.89 -19.69 -17.44
N LEU A 187 12.35 -18.95 -16.47
CA LEU A 187 12.83 -17.61 -16.14
C LEU A 187 14.19 -17.75 -15.44
N SER A 188 15.28 -17.51 -16.16
CA SER A 188 16.67 -17.49 -15.68
C SER A 188 16.96 -16.36 -14.67
N ILE A 189 16.13 -16.25 -13.63
CA ILE A 189 16.23 -15.28 -12.54
C ILE A 189 17.11 -15.91 -11.47
N THR A 190 18.32 -15.37 -11.32
CA THR A 190 19.34 -15.89 -10.40
C THR A 190 19.86 -14.83 -9.45
N LYS A 191 19.52 -13.55 -9.66
CA LYS A 191 20.03 -12.43 -8.87
C LYS A 191 18.91 -11.72 -8.11
N PRO A 192 19.14 -11.22 -6.88
CA PRO A 192 18.13 -10.52 -6.09
C PRO A 192 17.49 -9.33 -6.80
N TRP A 193 18.29 -8.49 -7.48
CA TRP A 193 17.74 -7.34 -8.21
C TRP A 193 16.78 -7.72 -9.34
N GLN A 194 16.95 -8.91 -9.95
CA GLN A 194 16.02 -9.40 -10.97
C GLN A 194 14.68 -9.72 -10.35
N PHE A 195 14.67 -10.39 -9.19
CA PHE A 195 13.44 -10.59 -8.42
C PHE A 195 12.80 -9.27 -8.02
N PHE A 196 13.58 -8.28 -7.57
CA PHE A 196 13.06 -6.97 -7.20
C PHE A 196 12.34 -6.27 -8.37
N TRP A 197 12.99 -6.17 -9.53
CA TRP A 197 12.41 -5.47 -10.69
C TRP A 197 11.29 -6.25 -11.37
N ILE A 198 11.43 -7.55 -11.58
CA ILE A 198 10.40 -8.33 -12.30
C ILE A 198 9.13 -8.45 -11.44
N THR A 199 9.28 -8.75 -10.14
CA THR A 199 8.15 -8.74 -9.19
C THR A 199 7.53 -7.36 -9.17
N GLY A 200 8.34 -6.30 -9.08
CA GLY A 200 7.81 -4.95 -8.95
C GLY A 200 7.12 -4.41 -10.20
N ILE A 201 7.64 -4.69 -11.40
CA ILE A 201 7.00 -4.31 -12.67
C ILE A 201 5.65 -5.01 -12.79
N LEU A 202 5.58 -6.33 -12.56
CA LEU A 202 4.31 -7.04 -12.64
C LEU A 202 3.34 -6.57 -11.56
N SER A 203 3.82 -6.31 -10.35
CA SER A 203 3.05 -5.76 -9.25
C SER A 203 2.50 -4.37 -9.55
N SER A 204 3.13 -3.62 -10.45
CA SER A 204 2.64 -2.31 -10.88
C SER A 204 1.33 -2.40 -11.67
N PHE A 205 0.99 -3.55 -12.25
CA PHE A 205 -0.14 -3.69 -13.18
C PHE A 205 -1.09 -4.86 -12.88
N LEU A 206 -0.63 -5.93 -12.23
CA LEU A 206 -1.39 -7.17 -12.01
C LEU A 206 -1.96 -7.32 -10.60
N ASP A 207 -1.77 -6.32 -9.73
CA ASP A 207 -1.93 -6.38 -8.27
C ASP A 207 -0.71 -7.00 -7.54
N ASN A 208 -0.42 -6.48 -6.36
CA ASN A 208 0.77 -6.83 -5.60
C ASN A 208 0.67 -8.21 -4.94
N ALA A 209 -0.51 -8.64 -4.52
CA ALA A 209 -0.68 -9.88 -3.74
C ALA A 209 -0.44 -11.13 -4.59
N PRO A 210 -1.09 -11.31 -5.76
CA PRO A 210 -0.85 -12.46 -6.60
C PRO A 210 0.57 -12.46 -7.19
N THR A 211 1.10 -11.28 -7.53
CA THR A 211 2.47 -11.14 -8.02
C THR A 211 3.48 -11.65 -7.00
N TYR A 212 3.32 -11.29 -5.73
CA TYR A 212 4.16 -11.80 -4.64
C TYR A 212 4.16 -13.33 -4.58
N LEU A 213 2.99 -13.98 -4.64
CA LEU A 213 2.90 -15.44 -4.55
C LEU A 213 3.55 -16.18 -5.72
N ILE A 214 3.46 -15.60 -6.92
CA ILE A 214 4.11 -16.14 -8.12
C ILE A 214 5.63 -16.18 -7.91
N PHE A 215 6.22 -15.05 -7.54
CA PHE A 215 7.68 -14.97 -7.37
C PHE A 215 8.17 -15.66 -6.12
N PHE A 216 7.36 -15.73 -5.07
CA PHE A 216 7.63 -16.56 -3.90
C PHE A 216 7.82 -18.02 -4.31
N SER A 217 6.86 -18.58 -5.08
CA SER A 217 6.93 -19.97 -5.56
C SER A 217 8.08 -20.18 -6.53
N SER A 218 8.33 -19.22 -7.44
CA SER A 218 9.49 -19.26 -8.34
C SER A 218 10.82 -19.27 -7.57
N ALA A 219 10.96 -18.49 -6.51
CA ALA A 219 12.17 -18.47 -5.71
C ALA A 219 12.39 -19.75 -4.90
N GLN A 220 11.33 -20.47 -4.49
CA GLN A 220 11.45 -21.83 -3.94
C GLN A 220 12.05 -22.78 -4.98
N ASN A 221 11.51 -22.80 -6.21
CA ASN A 221 12.02 -23.64 -7.29
C ASN A 221 13.49 -23.32 -7.65
N VAL A 222 13.88 -22.05 -7.64
CA VAL A 222 15.27 -21.63 -7.87
C VAL A 222 16.18 -22.15 -6.76
N ALA A 223 15.75 -22.10 -5.50
CA ALA A 223 16.52 -22.63 -4.38
C ALA A 223 16.73 -24.14 -4.51
N ASP A 224 15.67 -24.88 -4.84
CA ASP A 224 15.73 -26.33 -5.06
C ASP A 224 16.65 -26.69 -6.23
N THR A 225 16.53 -25.97 -7.35
CA THR A 225 17.33 -26.21 -8.57
C THR A 225 18.82 -25.94 -8.33
N LEU A 226 19.14 -24.89 -7.57
CA LEU A 226 20.51 -24.50 -7.25
C LEU A 226 21.08 -25.21 -6.00
N GLY A 227 20.28 -26.06 -5.33
CA GLY A 227 20.69 -26.77 -4.11
C GLY A 227 20.96 -25.85 -2.93
N ILE A 228 20.31 -24.68 -2.86
CA ILE A 228 20.46 -23.73 -1.74
C ILE A 228 19.66 -24.26 -0.55
N VAL A 229 20.35 -24.67 0.52
CA VAL A 229 19.72 -25.22 1.73
C VAL A 229 19.84 -24.31 2.96
N GLU A 230 20.67 -23.28 2.89
CA GLU A 230 20.92 -22.35 4.00
C GLU A 230 20.10 -21.06 3.90
N ASN A 231 19.80 -20.46 5.05
CA ASN A 231 19.08 -19.18 5.15
C ASN A 231 17.75 -19.15 4.39
N LEU A 232 17.03 -20.28 4.39
CA LEU A 232 15.70 -20.40 3.80
C LEU A 232 14.63 -19.97 4.79
N ILE A 233 13.62 -19.29 4.27
CA ILE A 233 12.39 -18.95 4.98
C ILE A 233 11.26 -19.55 4.17
N VAL A 234 10.67 -20.63 4.71
CA VAL A 234 9.64 -21.41 3.99
C VAL A 234 10.15 -21.83 2.60
N GLY A 235 11.38 -22.32 2.51
CA GLY A 235 11.99 -22.75 1.24
C GLY A 235 12.48 -21.63 0.32
N VAL A 236 12.36 -20.35 0.71
CA VAL A 236 12.86 -19.22 -0.10
C VAL A 236 14.13 -18.65 0.52
N PRO A 237 15.24 -18.48 -0.24
CA PRO A 237 16.43 -17.79 0.24
C PRO A 237 16.08 -16.38 0.70
N GLU A 238 16.51 -16.02 1.92
CA GLU A 238 16.09 -14.77 2.56
C GLU A 238 16.31 -13.53 1.67
N ILE A 239 17.41 -13.49 0.91
CA ILE A 239 17.72 -12.36 0.01
C ILE A 239 16.71 -12.23 -1.15
N TYR A 240 16.22 -13.35 -1.70
CA TYR A 240 15.18 -13.33 -2.72
C TYR A 240 13.84 -12.96 -2.12
N LEU A 241 13.52 -13.49 -0.93
CA LEU A 241 12.30 -13.13 -0.21
C LEU A 241 12.26 -11.63 0.07
N ARG A 242 13.37 -11.02 0.48
CA ARG A 242 13.51 -9.56 0.64
C ARG A 242 13.25 -8.83 -0.68
N ALA A 243 13.89 -9.24 -1.78
CA ALA A 243 13.72 -8.61 -3.09
C ALA A 243 12.28 -8.67 -3.60
N ILE A 244 11.63 -9.83 -3.49
CA ILE A 244 10.22 -10.05 -3.88
C ILE A 244 9.29 -9.20 -3.02
N SER A 245 9.48 -9.24 -1.69
CA SER A 245 8.65 -8.48 -0.74
C SER A 245 8.73 -6.98 -1.00
N VAL A 246 9.94 -6.45 -1.15
CA VAL A 246 10.18 -5.03 -1.40
C VAL A 246 9.67 -4.64 -2.78
N GLY A 247 9.91 -5.46 -3.81
CA GLY A 247 9.45 -5.21 -5.18
C GLY A 247 7.93 -5.14 -5.26
N ALA A 248 7.23 -6.13 -4.71
CA ALA A 248 5.76 -6.19 -4.70
C ALA A 248 5.15 -5.00 -3.95
N VAL A 249 5.66 -4.67 -2.75
CA VAL A 249 5.08 -3.59 -1.92
C VAL A 249 5.40 -2.21 -2.50
N LEU A 250 6.67 -1.91 -2.80
CA LEU A 250 7.06 -0.56 -3.24
C LEU A 250 6.53 -0.23 -4.63
N MET A 251 6.67 -1.15 -5.58
CA MET A 251 6.33 -0.87 -6.98
C MET A 251 4.83 -1.02 -7.26
N GLY A 252 4.05 -1.61 -6.35
CA GLY A 252 2.59 -1.50 -6.36
C GLY A 252 2.10 -0.05 -6.43
N ALA A 253 2.91 0.91 -5.95
CA ALA A 253 2.63 2.34 -6.03
C ALA A 253 2.78 2.95 -7.44
N ASN A 254 3.34 2.23 -8.43
CA ASN A 254 3.67 2.82 -9.73
C ASN A 254 2.44 3.18 -10.57
N THR A 255 1.30 2.52 -10.35
CA THR A 255 0.04 2.83 -11.02
C THR A 255 -1.13 2.80 -10.02
N TYR A 256 -2.28 3.32 -10.45
CA TYR A 256 -3.50 3.23 -9.64
C TYR A 256 -4.02 1.80 -9.48
N ILE A 257 -3.71 0.89 -10.39
CA ILE A 257 -4.19 -0.51 -10.36
C ILE A 257 -3.19 -1.47 -9.74
N GLY A 258 -1.99 -1.01 -9.36
CA GLY A 258 -0.97 -1.86 -8.76
C GLY A 258 -1.35 -2.37 -7.36
N ASN A 259 -2.25 -1.66 -6.65
CA ASN A 259 -2.82 -2.09 -5.38
C ASN A 259 -4.19 -1.43 -5.14
N GLY A 260 -5.13 -2.16 -4.55
CA GLY A 260 -6.50 -1.68 -4.24
C GLY A 260 -6.59 -0.35 -3.50
N PRO A 261 -5.75 -0.09 -2.48
CA PRO A 261 -5.67 1.19 -1.81
C PRO A 261 -5.35 2.38 -2.74
N ASN A 262 -4.53 2.22 -3.78
CA ASN A 262 -4.16 3.36 -4.65
C ASN A 262 -5.42 3.89 -5.37
N PHE A 263 -6.18 2.94 -5.90
CA PHE A 263 -7.44 3.21 -6.55
C PHE A 263 -8.49 3.79 -5.58
N MET A 264 -8.56 3.27 -4.36
CA MET A 264 -9.44 3.81 -3.32
C MET A 264 -9.08 5.25 -2.93
N VAL A 265 -7.79 5.60 -2.83
CA VAL A 265 -7.39 7.00 -2.59
C VAL A 265 -7.88 7.89 -3.74
N LYS A 266 -7.66 7.47 -4.99
CA LYS A 266 -8.10 8.22 -6.17
C LYS A 266 -9.62 8.45 -6.14
N ALA A 267 -10.41 7.38 -5.96
CA ALA A 267 -11.86 7.46 -5.93
C ALA A 267 -12.37 8.38 -4.80
N ILE A 268 -11.79 8.29 -3.60
CA ILE A 268 -12.18 9.16 -2.48
C ILE A 268 -11.82 10.62 -2.76
N CYS A 269 -10.68 10.90 -3.40
CA CYS A 269 -10.30 12.26 -3.77
C CYS A 269 -11.28 12.85 -4.81
N GLU A 270 -11.61 12.09 -5.85
CA GLU A 270 -12.54 12.50 -6.90
C GLU A 270 -13.97 12.72 -6.36
N GLU A 271 -14.44 11.85 -5.46
CA GLU A 271 -15.72 12.02 -4.74
C GLU A 271 -15.75 13.31 -3.88
N ASN A 272 -14.58 13.81 -3.46
CA ASN A 272 -14.43 15.04 -2.67
C ASN A 272 -13.99 16.25 -3.53
N ASN A 273 -14.22 16.22 -4.84
CA ASN A 273 -13.89 17.30 -5.78
C ASN A 273 -12.40 17.67 -5.82
N VAL A 274 -11.52 16.70 -5.58
CA VAL A 274 -10.08 16.86 -5.80
C VAL A 274 -9.69 16.18 -7.11
N ASP A 275 -9.27 16.99 -8.07
CA ASP A 275 -8.81 16.52 -9.37
C ASP A 275 -7.52 15.70 -9.22
N MET A 276 -7.64 14.40 -9.45
CA MET A 276 -6.51 13.48 -9.51
C MET A 276 -6.00 13.36 -10.96
N PRO A 277 -4.69 13.16 -11.19
CA PRO A 277 -4.20 12.96 -12.53
C PRO A 277 -4.79 11.69 -13.15
N SER A 278 -4.92 11.70 -14.48
CA SER A 278 -5.30 10.51 -15.25
C SER A 278 -4.33 9.34 -15.00
N PHE A 279 -4.68 8.14 -15.43
CA PHE A 279 -3.84 6.95 -15.25
C PHE A 279 -2.38 7.17 -15.70
N PHE A 280 -2.18 7.61 -16.94
CA PHE A 280 -0.84 7.91 -17.46
C PHE A 280 -0.22 9.16 -16.82
N GLY A 281 -1.04 10.14 -16.44
CA GLY A 281 -0.58 11.30 -15.67
C GLY A 281 0.06 10.88 -14.35
N TYR A 282 -0.59 9.99 -13.59
CA TYR A 282 -0.07 9.42 -12.36
C TYR A 282 1.21 8.59 -12.59
N MET A 283 1.25 7.79 -13.65
CA MET A 283 2.46 7.04 -14.01
C MET A 283 3.66 7.96 -14.25
N LEU A 284 3.45 9.15 -14.81
CA LEU A 284 4.55 10.10 -14.95
C LEU A 284 5.12 10.54 -13.59
N TRP A 285 4.27 10.69 -12.57
CA TRP A 285 4.73 10.97 -11.20
C TRP A 285 5.55 9.80 -10.63
N SER A 286 5.10 8.56 -10.78
CA SER A 286 5.88 7.41 -10.31
C SER A 286 7.20 7.24 -11.05
N LEU A 287 7.22 7.48 -12.37
CA LEU A 287 8.46 7.51 -13.15
C LEU A 287 9.45 8.57 -12.66
N ILE A 288 8.99 9.76 -12.30
CA ILE A 288 9.85 10.85 -11.86
C ILE A 288 10.38 10.62 -10.43
N PHE A 289 9.53 10.14 -9.52
CA PHE A 289 9.87 10.10 -8.09
C PHE A 289 10.25 8.71 -7.57
N LEU A 290 9.58 7.64 -8.04
CA LEU A 290 9.79 6.29 -7.54
C LEU A 290 10.88 5.54 -8.28
N ILE A 291 10.92 5.61 -9.62
CA ILE A 291 11.91 4.85 -10.40
C ILE A 291 13.37 5.20 -10.05
N PRO A 292 13.76 6.48 -9.93
CA PRO A 292 15.12 6.82 -9.49
C PRO A 292 15.43 6.26 -8.09
N LEU A 293 14.44 6.29 -7.20
CA LEU A 293 14.57 5.72 -5.86
C LEU A 293 14.73 4.19 -5.90
N PHE A 294 14.03 3.50 -6.79
CA PHE A 294 14.15 2.05 -6.96
C PHE A 294 15.51 1.65 -7.54
N LEU A 295 16.08 2.46 -8.43
CA LEU A 295 17.45 2.28 -8.90
C LEU A 295 18.45 2.41 -7.73
N LEU A 296 18.28 3.40 -6.86
CA LEU A 296 19.11 3.54 -5.66
C LEU A 296 18.94 2.35 -4.71
N ILE A 297 17.70 1.91 -4.48
CA ILE A 297 17.42 0.72 -3.65
C ILE A 297 18.09 -0.52 -4.23
N THR A 298 18.05 -0.67 -5.56
CA THR A 298 18.77 -1.75 -6.25
C THR A 298 20.24 -1.69 -5.90
N LEU A 299 20.91 -0.57 -6.20
CA LEU A 299 22.36 -0.44 -6.00
C LEU A 299 22.83 -0.62 -4.54
N ILE A 300 21.99 -0.25 -3.57
CA ILE A 300 22.36 -0.28 -2.14
C ILE A 300 22.03 -1.62 -1.48
N PHE A 301 20.93 -2.27 -1.89
CA PHE A 301 20.38 -3.43 -1.17
C PHE A 301 20.35 -4.74 -1.97
N PHE A 302 20.53 -4.73 -3.30
CA PHE A 302 20.33 -5.89 -4.19
C PHE A 302 21.39 -6.05 -5.29
#